data_AF-A0A3M5IQ02-F1
#
_entry.id   AF-A0A3M5IQ02-F1
#
_cell.length_a   1.000
_cell.length_b   1.000
_cell.length_c   1.000
_cell.angle_alpha   90.00
_cell.angle_beta   90.00
_cell.angle_gamma   90.00
#
_symmetry.space_group_name_H-M   'P 1'
#
loop_
_entity.id
_entity.type
_entity.pdbx_description
1 polymer ?
#
loop_
_entity_poly.entity_id
_entity_poly.type
_entity_poly.pdbx_seq_one_letter_code
_entity_poly.pdbx_strand_id
1 'polypeptide(L)'
;MRLGISTGFDQRYDCRTCEVEDMDRENLDRRTWRCKTCSEPVWVHLANEAGDSQLVERHPACELDTRDYIVLEHDISLGLFEVKDSKPAMGKGNKWYLAIEKNGYDIVERDKYYNCMPRG
;
A
#
# COMPACT_ATOMS: atom_id res chain seq x y z
N MET A 1 -7.50 -13.19 4.40
CA MET A 1 -6.58 -12.05 4.54
C MET A 1 -7.38 -10.76 4.78
N ARG A 2 -7.68 -10.46 6.06
CA ARG A 2 -8.65 -9.39 6.40
C ARG A 2 -8.09 -7.97 6.33
N LEU A 3 -6.79 -7.77 6.43
CA LEU A 3 -6.27 -6.48 6.87
C LEU A 3 -5.94 -5.61 5.65
N GLY A 4 -6.73 -4.54 5.46
CA GLY A 4 -6.35 -3.43 4.58
C GLY A 4 -5.37 -2.50 5.30
N ILE A 5 -5.07 -1.35 4.72
CA ILE A 5 -4.23 -0.34 5.37
C ILE A 5 -4.89 0.24 6.62
N SER A 6 -4.09 0.58 7.63
CA SER A 6 -4.46 1.42 8.77
C SER A 6 -3.64 2.71 8.73
N THR A 7 -4.31 3.86 8.86
CA THR A 7 -3.66 5.19 8.75
C THR A 7 -3.18 5.73 10.10
N GLY A 8 -3.46 5.02 11.19
CA GLY A 8 -3.05 5.43 12.54
C GLY A 8 -1.54 5.37 12.78
N PHE A 9 -0.83 4.65 11.92
CA PHE A 9 0.61 4.42 11.98
C PHE A 9 1.40 5.32 11.02
N ASP A 10 0.69 6.15 10.24
CA ASP A 10 1.26 7.10 9.29
C ASP A 10 1.87 8.27 10.07
N GLN A 11 3.18 8.43 9.97
CA GLN A 11 3.93 9.51 10.62
C GLN A 11 3.89 10.79 9.80
N ARG A 12 4.18 10.67 8.50
CA ARG A 12 4.12 11.77 7.53
C ARG A 12 3.97 11.27 6.10
N TYR A 13 3.66 12.20 5.20
CA TYR A 13 3.51 11.94 3.78
C TYR A 13 4.46 12.83 2.99
N ASP A 14 5.18 12.30 2.01
CA ASP A 14 6.04 13.08 1.13
C ASP A 14 5.60 12.92 -0.32
N CYS A 15 5.66 13.99 -1.10
CA CYS A 15 5.46 13.96 -2.54
C CYS A 15 6.79 14.23 -3.26
N ARG A 16 7.36 13.18 -3.86
CA ARG A 16 8.65 13.28 -4.56
C ARG A 16 8.62 14.15 -5.80
N THR A 17 7.53 14.08 -6.56
CA THR A 17 7.39 14.85 -7.81
C THR A 17 7.24 16.34 -7.57
N CYS A 18 6.60 16.74 -6.47
CA CYS A 18 6.48 18.14 -6.06
C CYS A 18 7.61 18.59 -5.13
N GLU A 19 8.51 17.68 -4.74
CA GLU A 19 9.56 17.91 -3.74
C GLU A 19 9.03 18.48 -2.41
N VAL A 20 7.86 17.99 -1.98
CA VAL A 20 7.22 18.38 -0.71
C VAL A 20 7.44 17.28 0.32
N GLU A 21 8.13 17.63 1.40
CA GLU A 21 8.26 16.79 2.61
C GLU A 21 7.21 17.20 3.63
N ASP A 22 6.78 16.24 4.46
CA ASP A 22 5.75 16.45 5.50
C ASP A 22 4.49 17.15 4.96
N MET A 23 4.03 16.65 3.82
CA MET A 23 2.89 17.17 3.07
C MET A 23 1.63 17.18 3.94
N ASP A 24 0.98 18.33 3.99
CA ASP A 24 -0.30 18.50 4.66
C ASP A 24 -1.33 17.47 4.17
N ARG A 25 -2.09 16.90 5.11
CA ARG A 25 -3.17 15.93 4.83
C ARG A 25 -4.29 16.50 3.95
N GLU A 26 -4.34 17.81 3.74
CA GLU A 26 -5.27 18.48 2.82
C GLU A 26 -4.83 18.35 1.36
N ASN A 27 -3.51 18.25 1.12
CA ASN A 27 -2.91 18.06 -0.20
C ASN A 27 -2.83 16.58 -0.62
N LEU A 28 -3.22 15.67 0.28
CA LEU A 28 -3.34 14.23 0.04
C LEU A 28 -4.77 13.85 -0.37
N ASP A 29 -4.92 13.16 -1.51
CA ASP A 29 -6.16 12.44 -1.79
C ASP A 29 -6.22 11.18 -0.93
N ARG A 30 -7.09 11.17 0.07
CA ARG A 30 -7.23 10.07 1.04
C ARG A 30 -7.95 8.83 0.47
N ARG A 31 -8.54 8.93 -0.72
CA ARG A 31 -9.15 7.77 -1.40
C ARG A 31 -8.10 7.02 -2.18
N THR A 32 -7.19 7.74 -2.83
CA THR A 32 -6.22 7.15 -3.76
C THR A 32 -4.78 7.16 -3.26
N TRP A 33 -4.51 7.85 -2.15
CA TRP A 33 -3.17 8.05 -1.58
C TRP A 33 -2.20 8.68 -2.57
N ARG A 34 -2.70 9.68 -3.31
CA ARG A 34 -1.95 10.43 -4.32
C ARG A 34 -1.91 11.91 -3.95
N CYS A 35 -0.87 12.60 -4.38
CA CYS A 35 -0.78 14.04 -4.23
C CYS A 35 -1.87 14.69 -5.09
N LYS A 36 -2.68 15.59 -4.52
CA LYS A 36 -3.74 16.29 -5.28
C LYS A 36 -3.19 17.22 -6.37
N THR A 37 -1.94 17.63 -6.27
CA THR A 37 -1.31 18.55 -7.22
C THR A 37 -0.80 17.83 -8.46
N CYS A 38 -0.02 16.76 -8.30
CA CYS A 38 0.61 16.04 -9.41
C CYS A 38 -0.02 14.68 -9.73
N SER A 39 -0.96 14.19 -8.91
CA SER A 39 -1.60 12.87 -9.01
C SER A 39 -0.66 11.67 -8.84
N GLU A 40 0.61 11.89 -8.52
CA GLU A 40 1.57 10.81 -8.25
C GLU A 40 1.34 10.18 -6.86
N PRO A 41 1.67 8.89 -6.69
CA PRO A 41 1.65 8.24 -5.39
C PRO A 41 2.50 9.01 -4.39
N VAL A 42 2.03 9.10 -3.15
CA VAL A 42 2.83 9.70 -2.07
C VAL A 42 3.60 8.64 -1.33
N TRP A 43 4.76 9.02 -0.84
CA TRP A 43 5.51 8.24 0.11
C TRP A 43 4.88 8.40 1.49
N VAL A 44 4.60 7.28 2.13
CA VAL A 44 4.05 7.20 3.48
C VAL A 44 5.14 6.66 4.39
N HIS A 45 5.50 7.43 5.42
CA HIS A 45 6.38 6.96 6.47
C HIS A 45 5.53 6.23 7.51
N LEU A 46 5.63 4.92 7.56
CA LEU A 46 5.00 4.11 8.60
C LEU A 46 5.95 3.94 9.77
N ALA A 47 5.42 3.97 10.99
CA ALA A 47 6.12 3.50 12.17
C ALA A 47 5.20 2.66 13.06
N ASN A 48 5.72 1.56 13.61
CA ASN A 48 5.01 0.76 14.61
C ASN A 48 5.32 1.26 16.03
N GLU A 49 4.62 0.71 17.03
CA GLU A 49 4.83 1.07 18.45
C GLU A 49 6.21 0.65 18.99
N ALA A 50 6.88 -0.30 18.32
CA ALA A 50 8.23 -0.73 18.66
C ALA A 50 9.32 0.25 18.16
N GLY A 51 8.96 1.26 17.36
CA GLY A 51 9.88 2.23 16.78
C GLY A 51 10.50 1.80 15.46
N ASP A 52 10.11 0.65 14.90
CA ASP A 52 10.49 0.28 13.53
C ASP A 52 9.76 1.18 12.55
N SER A 53 10.45 1.54 11.47
CA SER A 53 9.88 2.39 10.42
C SER A 53 10.07 1.80 9.04
N GLN A 54 9.11 2.06 8.16
CA GLN A 54 9.16 1.62 6.77
C GLN A 54 8.57 2.72 5.88
N LEU A 55 9.29 3.00 4.79
CA LEU A 55 8.79 3.84 3.72
C LEU A 55 7.97 2.99 2.75
N VAL A 56 6.74 3.41 2.45
CA VAL A 56 5.83 2.70 1.54
C VAL A 56 5.08 3.66 0.62
N GLU A 57 4.56 3.13 -0.48
CA GLU A 57 3.47 3.71 -1.26
C GLU A 57 2.20 2.87 -1.07
N ARG A 58 1.05 3.44 -1.38
CA ARG A 58 -0.23 2.74 -1.25
C ARG A 58 -0.82 2.50 -2.62
N HIS A 59 -0.93 1.22 -2.98
CA HIS A 59 -1.48 0.80 -4.27
C HIS A 59 -2.72 -0.07 -4.06
N PRO A 60 -3.78 0.09 -4.88
CA PRO A 60 -4.92 -0.81 -4.86
C PRO A 60 -4.49 -2.19 -5.37
N ALA A 61 -5.23 -3.25 -4.97
CA ALA A 61 -4.93 -4.63 -5.33
C ALA A 61 -4.69 -4.81 -6.83
N CYS A 62 -5.46 -4.11 -7.67
CA CYS A 62 -5.34 -4.19 -9.12
C CYS A 62 -4.13 -3.51 -9.76
N GLU A 63 -3.40 -2.70 -8.99
CA GLU A 63 -2.14 -2.07 -9.43
C GLU A 63 -0.91 -2.80 -8.88
N LEU A 64 -1.10 -3.83 -8.05
CA LEU A 64 0.00 -4.68 -7.57
C LEU A 64 0.50 -5.61 -8.66
N ASP A 65 1.82 -5.71 -8.77
CA ASP A 65 2.54 -6.57 -9.70
C ASP A 65 3.23 -7.72 -8.95
N THR A 66 3.46 -8.83 -9.65
CA THR A 66 4.29 -9.92 -9.11
C THR A 66 5.69 -9.37 -8.80
N ARG A 67 6.24 -9.78 -7.64
CA ARG A 67 7.50 -9.29 -7.05
C ARG A 67 7.43 -7.94 -6.34
N ASP A 68 6.27 -7.30 -6.27
CA ASP A 68 6.10 -6.22 -5.29
C ASP A 68 6.28 -6.76 -3.88
N TYR A 69 6.85 -5.94 -3.00
CA TYR A 69 6.96 -6.25 -1.59
C TYR A 69 5.99 -5.39 -0.80
N ILE A 70 5.19 -6.02 0.05
CA ILE A 70 4.19 -5.35 0.88
C ILE A 70 4.48 -5.52 2.37
N VAL A 71 4.09 -4.50 3.14
CA VAL A 71 3.94 -4.58 4.59
C VAL A 71 2.48 -4.90 4.88
N LEU A 72 2.22 -5.93 5.68
CA LEU A 72 0.86 -6.28 6.06
C LEU A 72 0.36 -5.31 7.14
N GLU A 73 -0.66 -4.53 6.79
CA GLU A 73 -1.25 -3.51 7.66
C GLU A 73 -0.20 -2.51 8.17
N HIS A 74 0.24 -2.61 9.42
CA HIS A 74 1.27 -1.79 10.04
C HIS A 74 2.34 -2.64 10.73
N ASP A 75 2.28 -3.96 10.56
CA ASP A 75 3.14 -4.88 11.29
C ASP A 75 4.48 -5.05 10.55
N ILE A 76 5.32 -4.04 10.71
CA ILE A 76 6.68 -3.99 10.16
C ILE A 76 7.52 -5.15 10.71
N SER A 77 7.21 -5.65 11.92
CA SER A 77 7.98 -6.71 12.58
C SER A 77 7.84 -8.08 11.90
N LEU A 78 6.73 -8.31 11.18
CA LEU A 78 6.53 -9.50 10.36
C LEU A 78 7.38 -9.49 9.07
N GLY A 79 7.96 -8.33 8.73
CA GLY A 79 8.79 -8.15 7.56
C GLY A 79 8.00 -7.92 6.27
N LEU A 80 8.73 -8.00 5.16
CA LEU A 80 8.19 -7.77 3.82
C LEU A 80 7.69 -9.08 3.20
N PHE A 81 6.52 -9.01 2.57
CA PHE A 81 5.92 -10.14 1.88
C PHE A 81 5.86 -9.87 0.38
N GLU A 82 6.36 -10.82 -0.41
CA GLU A 82 6.33 -10.69 -1.87
C GLU A 82 4.94 -11.04 -2.42
N VAL A 83 4.42 -10.21 -3.32
CA VAL A 83 3.25 -10.52 -4.14
C VAL A 83 3.66 -11.58 -5.15
N LYS A 84 3.03 -12.75 -5.08
CA LYS A 84 3.27 -13.87 -6.00
C LYS A 84 2.37 -13.80 -7.23
N ASP A 85 1.16 -13.27 -7.11
CA ASP A 85 0.22 -13.11 -8.22
C ASP A 85 -0.86 -12.08 -7.86
N SER A 86 -1.32 -11.34 -8.87
CA SER A 86 -2.32 -10.27 -8.75
C SER A 86 -3.10 -10.15 -10.05
N LYS A 87 -4.38 -10.54 -10.05
CA LYS A 87 -5.18 -10.57 -11.29
C LYS A 87 -6.69 -10.55 -11.02
N PRO A 88 -7.54 -10.29 -12.03
CA PRO A 88 -8.98 -10.43 -11.88
C PRO A 88 -9.37 -11.83 -11.39
N ALA A 89 -10.29 -11.90 -10.43
CA ALA A 89 -10.80 -13.17 -9.94
C ALA A 89 -11.75 -13.81 -10.97
N MET A 90 -11.53 -15.08 -11.32
CA MET A 90 -12.42 -15.79 -12.25
C MET A 90 -13.83 -15.97 -11.64
N GLY A 91 -14.86 -15.60 -12.40
CA GLY A 91 -16.28 -15.86 -12.05
C GLY A 91 -16.85 -15.02 -10.91
N LYS A 92 -16.07 -14.09 -10.33
CA LYS A 92 -16.51 -13.21 -9.23
C LYS A 92 -16.34 -11.76 -9.65
N GLY A 93 -17.41 -11.17 -10.19
CA GLY A 93 -17.41 -9.80 -10.72
C GLY A 93 -16.78 -8.77 -9.77
N ASN A 94 -15.92 -7.92 -10.31
CA ASN A 94 -15.14 -6.87 -9.63
C ASN A 94 -14.30 -7.31 -8.42
N LYS A 95 -14.02 -8.61 -8.26
CA LYS A 95 -13.07 -9.12 -7.27
C LYS A 95 -11.70 -9.34 -7.88
N TRP A 96 -10.69 -9.30 -7.02
CA TRP A 96 -9.29 -9.48 -7.39
C TRP A 96 -8.70 -10.68 -6.65
N TYR A 97 -8.00 -11.54 -7.38
CA TYR A 97 -7.18 -12.60 -6.81
C TYR A 97 -5.82 -12.00 -6.47
N LEU A 98 -5.42 -12.13 -5.19
CA LEU A 98 -4.12 -11.69 -4.71
C LEU A 98 -3.45 -12.83 -3.94
N ALA A 99 -2.27 -13.25 -4.39
CA ALA A 99 -1.44 -14.24 -3.73
C ALA A 99 -0.17 -13.59 -3.17
N ILE A 100 0.14 -13.85 -1.91
CA ILE A 100 1.25 -13.26 -1.17
C ILE A 100 2.08 -14.38 -0.54
N GLU A 101 3.40 -14.23 -0.61
CA GLU A 101 4.36 -15.19 -0.07
C GLU A 101 4.02 -15.55 1.39
N LYS A 102 4.09 -16.83 1.76
CA LYS A 102 3.87 -17.36 3.12
C LYS A 102 2.48 -17.08 3.73
N ASN A 103 1.68 -16.21 3.12
CA ASN A 103 0.35 -15.80 3.58
C ASN A 103 -0.79 -16.40 2.72
N GLY A 104 -0.45 -17.11 1.65
CA GLY A 104 -1.40 -17.78 0.77
C GLY A 104 -2.05 -16.82 -0.23
N TYR A 105 -3.32 -17.03 -0.56
CA TYR A 105 -4.07 -16.16 -1.46
C TYR A 105 -5.41 -15.75 -0.84
N ASP A 106 -5.98 -14.67 -1.36
CA ASP A 106 -7.33 -14.24 -1.05
C ASP A 106 -8.04 -13.63 -2.28
N ILE A 107 -9.37 -13.53 -2.18
CA ILE A 107 -10.22 -12.81 -3.13
C ILE A 107 -10.67 -11.51 -2.46
N VAL A 108 -10.15 -10.39 -2.92
CA VAL A 108 -10.33 -9.07 -2.31
C VAL A 108 -11.10 -8.13 -3.24
N GLU A 109 -11.50 -6.96 -2.72
CA GLU A 109 -11.99 -5.88 -3.58
C GLU A 109 -10.86 -5.39 -4.48
N ARG A 110 -11.20 -5.05 -5.73
CA ARG A 110 -10.26 -4.51 -6.72
C ARG A 110 -9.51 -3.28 -6.22
N ASP A 111 -10.20 -2.42 -5.50
CA ASP A 111 -9.73 -1.14 -4.96
C ASP A 111 -9.25 -1.22 -3.50
N LYS A 112 -9.06 -2.43 -2.96
CA LYS A 112 -8.46 -2.58 -1.63
C LYS A 112 -6.99 -2.19 -1.67
N TYR A 113 -6.60 -1.23 -0.84
CA TYR A 113 -5.23 -0.72 -0.78
C TYR A 113 -4.29 -1.55 0.10
N TYR A 114 -3.02 -1.59 -0.29
CA TYR A 114 -1.91 -2.26 0.40
C TYR A 114 -0.70 -1.32 0.51
N ASN A 115 0.06 -1.45 1.60
CA ASN A 115 1.32 -0.74 1.78
C ASN A 115 2.43 -1.49 1.04
N CYS A 116 3.02 -0.86 0.04
CA CYS A 116 3.98 -1.44 -0.88
C CYS A 116 5.31 -0.71 -0.79
N MET A 117 6.42 -1.42 -0.93
CA MET A 117 7.72 -0.77 -1.09
C MET A 117 7.68 0.14 -2.34
N PRO A 118 8.20 1.39 -2.26
CA PRO A 118 8.25 2.27 -3.43
C PRO A 118 8.99 1.60 -4.58
N ARG A 119 8.43 1.67 -5.79
CA ARG A 119 9.08 1.17 -7.00
C ARG A 119 10.10 2.23 -7.46
N GLY A 120 11.32 1.80 -7.78
CA GLY A 120 12.40 2.67 -8.25
C GLY A 120 12.30 3.01 -9.73
#